data_AF-A0A5K0WA48-F1
#
_entry.id   AF-A0A5K0WA48-F1
#
_cell.length_a   1.000
_cell.length_b   1.000
_cell.length_c   1.000
_cell.angle_alpha   90.00
_cell.angle_beta   90.00
_cell.angle_gamma   90.00
#
_symmetry.space_group_name_H-M   'P 1'
#
loop_
_entity.id
_entity.type
_entity.pdbx_description
1 polymer ?
#
loop_
_entity_poly.entity_id
_entity_poly.type
_entity_poly.pdbx_seq_one_letter_code
_entity_poly.pdbx_strand_id
1 'polypeptide(L)'
;LSFHVNCGSKDSVTVGNTVFEGEDFTKGAAVFFTTKPSWALSNTGTFLDNDNDDDSYTASGNLSFVPEAKAEANLYTNARISPISLKYYGLCLYNGLYTVKLYFAEIVISNDKNFSSLGNRIFNVYIQ
;
A
#
# COMPACT_ATOMS: atom_id res chain seq x y z
N LEU A 1 -10.68 -6.35 -18.28
CA LEU A 1 -9.31 -6.22 -17.75
C LEU A 1 -9.43 -5.94 -16.26
N SER A 2 -8.60 -6.55 -15.42
CA SER A 2 -8.56 -6.29 -13.97
C SER A 2 -7.12 -6.34 -13.51
N PHE A 3 -6.77 -5.53 -12.53
CA PHE A 3 -5.48 -5.58 -11.86
C PHE A 3 -5.72 -5.57 -10.34
N HIS A 4 -4.82 -6.20 -9.61
CA HIS A 4 -4.89 -6.34 -8.15
C HIS A 4 -3.46 -6.19 -7.64
N VAL A 5 -3.25 -5.30 -6.69
CA VAL A 5 -1.91 -4.93 -6.24
C VAL A 5 -1.76 -5.23 -4.76
N ASN A 6 -0.68 -5.93 -4.40
CA ASN A 6 -0.25 -6.13 -3.02
C ASN A 6 0.68 -4.99 -2.61
N CYS A 7 0.10 -3.90 -2.13
CA CYS A 7 0.80 -2.65 -1.89
C CYS A 7 1.93 -2.79 -0.86
N GLY A 8 3.15 -2.40 -1.22
CA GLY A 8 4.30 -2.38 -0.32
C GLY A 8 5.00 -3.72 -0.09
N SER A 9 4.61 -4.78 -0.79
CA SER A 9 5.29 -6.08 -0.74
C SER A 9 5.78 -6.50 -2.12
N LYS A 10 6.95 -7.13 -2.19
CA LYS A 10 7.45 -7.77 -3.43
C LYS A 10 6.71 -9.07 -3.74
N ASP A 11 6.16 -9.70 -2.73
CA ASP A 11 5.51 -11.00 -2.87
C ASP A 11 4.07 -10.83 -3.35
N SER A 12 3.64 -11.73 -4.22
CA SER A 12 2.24 -11.81 -4.61
C SER A 12 1.46 -12.63 -3.59
N VAL A 13 0.23 -12.24 -3.31
CA VAL A 13 -0.64 -12.92 -2.34
C VAL A 13 -1.93 -13.34 -3.03
N THR A 14 -2.37 -14.57 -2.77
CA THR A 14 -3.64 -15.07 -3.28
C THR A 14 -4.72 -14.96 -2.20
N VAL A 15 -5.81 -14.29 -2.52
CA VAL A 15 -7.03 -14.22 -1.68
C VAL A 15 -8.17 -14.86 -2.47
N GLY A 16 -8.68 -15.99 -1.98
CA GLY A 16 -9.65 -16.80 -2.72
C GLY A 16 -9.09 -17.23 -4.07
N ASN A 17 -9.71 -16.75 -5.16
CA ASN A 17 -9.27 -17.04 -6.53
C ASN A 17 -8.56 -15.85 -7.20
N THR A 18 -8.19 -14.82 -6.44
CA THR A 18 -7.60 -13.59 -6.95
C THR A 18 -6.16 -13.45 -6.48
N VAL A 19 -5.24 -13.29 -7.43
CA VAL A 19 -3.82 -13.00 -7.16
C VAL A 19 -3.61 -11.49 -7.12
N PHE A 20 -3.15 -10.99 -5.97
CA PHE A 20 -2.68 -9.63 -5.78
C PHE A 20 -1.18 -9.61 -6.07
N GLU A 21 -0.80 -8.83 -7.07
CA GLU A 21 0.56 -8.79 -7.58
C GLU A 21 1.45 -7.94 -6.68
N GLY A 22 2.62 -8.47 -6.34
CA GLY A 22 3.65 -7.72 -5.62
C GLY A 22 4.26 -6.58 -6.44
N GLU A 23 4.83 -5.61 -5.73
CA GLU A 23 5.53 -4.44 -6.24
C GLU A 23 7.04 -4.67 -6.13
N ASP A 24 7.77 -4.71 -7.25
CA ASP A 24 9.23 -4.93 -7.24
C ASP A 24 10.05 -3.66 -6.92
N PHE A 25 9.45 -2.70 -6.22
CA PHE A 25 10.04 -1.38 -6.05
C PHE A 25 9.92 -0.87 -4.62
N THR A 26 11.02 -0.44 -4.01
CA THR A 26 11.02 -0.02 -2.60
C THR A 26 11.63 1.35 -2.33
N LYS A 27 12.21 2.06 -3.32
CA LYS A 27 13.06 3.23 -3.04
C LYS A 27 12.75 4.46 -3.87
N GLY A 28 12.36 5.57 -3.23
CA GLY A 28 12.50 6.90 -3.85
C GLY A 28 11.40 7.90 -3.47
N ALA A 29 11.84 9.13 -3.24
CA ALA A 29 11.02 10.28 -2.83
C ALA A 29 10.06 10.77 -3.92
N ALA A 30 10.42 10.62 -5.19
CA ALA A 30 9.58 11.01 -6.31
C ALA A 30 9.77 9.99 -7.42
N VAL A 31 8.77 9.14 -7.64
CA VAL A 31 8.88 8.02 -8.58
C VAL A 31 7.61 7.88 -9.39
N PHE A 32 7.79 7.51 -10.67
CA PHE A 32 6.80 6.86 -11.50
C PHE A 32 7.37 5.51 -11.94
N PHE A 33 6.68 4.42 -11.65
CA PHE A 33 7.17 3.08 -11.93
C PHE A 33 6.11 2.23 -12.63
N THR A 34 6.55 1.46 -13.63
CA THR A 34 5.74 0.48 -14.36
C THR A 34 6.36 -0.90 -14.17
N THR A 35 5.83 -1.69 -13.22
CA THR A 35 6.22 -3.11 -13.05
C THR A 35 5.79 -3.94 -14.26
N LYS A 36 4.61 -3.65 -14.80
CA LYS A 36 3.85 -4.51 -15.73
C LYS A 36 2.98 -3.66 -16.67
N PRO A 37 2.53 -4.20 -17.82
CA PRO A 37 1.70 -3.44 -18.76
C PRO A 37 0.30 -3.09 -18.25
N SER A 38 -0.13 -3.63 -17.10
CA SER A 38 -1.49 -3.49 -16.57
C SER A 38 -1.67 -2.37 -15.55
N TRP A 39 -0.62 -1.94 -14.85
CA TRP A 39 -0.71 -0.88 -13.85
C TRP A 39 0.63 -0.17 -13.59
N ALA A 40 0.55 1.03 -13.02
CA ALA A 40 1.70 1.84 -12.62
C ALA A 40 1.49 2.49 -11.25
N LEU A 41 2.59 2.89 -10.62
CA LEU A 41 2.62 3.56 -9.32
C LEU A 41 3.32 4.91 -9.43
N SER A 42 2.79 5.92 -8.75
CA SER A 42 3.51 7.15 -8.46
C SER A 42 3.50 7.48 -6.97
N ASN A 43 4.67 7.80 -6.45
CA ASN A 43 4.89 8.18 -5.05
C ASN A 43 5.61 9.53 -4.99
N THR A 44 5.26 10.38 -4.02
CA THR A 44 5.82 11.73 -3.89
C THR A 44 6.10 12.13 -2.44
N GLY A 45 7.17 12.90 -2.27
CA GLY A 45 7.64 13.47 -1.01
C GLY A 45 8.78 12.67 -0.38
N THR A 46 9.49 13.31 0.54
CA THR A 46 10.50 12.71 1.43
C THR A 46 9.95 12.65 2.84
N PHE A 47 10.34 11.65 3.62
CA PHE A 47 10.09 11.69 5.06
C PHE A 47 11.02 12.72 5.71
N LEU A 48 10.68 13.17 6.92
CA LEU A 48 11.58 14.03 7.69
C LEU A 48 12.81 13.21 8.10
N ASP A 49 13.98 13.83 7.99
CA ASP A 49 15.25 13.21 8.35
C ASP A 49 15.21 12.73 9.81
N ASN A 50 15.55 11.46 10.00
CA ASN A 50 15.63 10.78 11.28
C ASN A 50 17.06 10.25 11.55
N ASP A 51 18.07 10.88 10.93
CA ASP A 51 19.49 10.45 10.93
C ASP A 51 19.69 9.04 10.34
N ASN A 52 18.74 8.55 9.53
CA ASN A 52 18.87 7.31 8.77
C ASN A 52 18.88 7.62 7.27
N ASP A 53 19.99 7.28 6.62
CA ASP A 53 20.20 7.54 5.18
C ASP A 53 19.28 6.70 4.27
N ASP A 54 18.66 5.62 4.79
CA ASP A 54 17.74 4.76 4.05
C ASP A 54 16.28 5.04 4.43
N ASP A 55 15.67 6.01 3.72
CA ASP A 55 14.22 6.23 3.74
C ASP A 55 13.48 5.00 3.19
N SER A 56 12.67 4.35 4.04
CA SER A 56 11.76 3.29 3.62
C SER A 56 10.42 3.86 3.18
N TYR A 57 10.00 3.52 1.97
CA TYR A 57 8.67 3.85 1.44
C TYR A 57 7.68 2.69 1.59
N THR A 58 8.02 1.71 2.43
CA THR A 58 7.16 0.59 2.80
C THR A 58 7.13 0.45 4.32
N ALA A 59 5.96 0.11 4.86
CA ALA A 59 5.81 -0.28 6.25
C ALA A 59 5.44 -1.76 6.33
N SER A 60 6.08 -2.47 7.26
CA SER A 60 5.62 -3.78 7.73
C SER A 60 4.97 -3.59 9.09
N GLY A 61 3.88 -4.31 9.31
CA GLY A 61 3.02 -4.08 10.47
C GLY A 61 2.80 -5.31 11.34
N ASN A 62 2.26 -5.07 12.52
CA ASN A 62 1.86 -6.13 13.44
C ASN A 62 0.43 -6.56 13.13
N LEU A 63 0.29 -7.78 12.60
CA LEU A 63 -1.00 -8.37 12.24
C LEU A 63 -1.94 -8.59 13.42
N SER A 64 -1.50 -8.48 14.68
CA SER A 64 -2.38 -8.60 15.86
C SER A 64 -3.48 -7.53 15.93
N PHE A 65 -3.33 -6.42 15.19
CA PHE A 65 -4.37 -5.39 15.06
C PHE A 65 -5.41 -5.73 13.97
N VAL A 66 -5.08 -6.68 13.09
CA VAL A 66 -5.94 -7.10 12.00
C VAL A 66 -6.81 -8.26 12.49
N PRO A 67 -8.15 -8.23 12.30
CA PRO A 67 -8.99 -9.35 12.67
C PRO A 67 -8.55 -10.64 11.97
N GLU A 68 -8.15 -11.64 12.77
CA GLU A 68 -7.57 -12.92 12.34
C GLU A 68 -8.49 -13.73 11.39
N ALA A 69 -9.79 -13.40 11.36
CA ALA A 69 -10.81 -14.08 10.56
C ALA A 69 -11.00 -13.54 9.11
N LYS A 70 -10.18 -12.58 8.64
CA LYS A 70 -10.33 -12.06 7.27
C LYS A 70 -9.55 -12.92 6.26
N ALA A 71 -10.20 -13.30 5.17
CA ALA A 71 -9.54 -13.98 4.05
C ALA A 71 -8.39 -13.16 3.44
N GLU A 72 -8.46 -11.84 3.60
CA GLU A 72 -7.46 -10.86 3.15
C GLU A 72 -6.34 -10.61 4.15
N ALA A 73 -6.26 -11.34 5.27
CA ALA A 73 -5.29 -11.07 6.36
C ALA A 73 -3.86 -10.84 5.84
N ASN A 74 -3.43 -11.65 4.87
CA ASN A 74 -2.11 -11.60 4.28
C ASN A 74 -1.81 -10.28 3.52
N LEU A 75 -2.84 -9.57 3.02
CA LEU A 75 -2.70 -8.26 2.36
C LEU A 75 -2.35 -7.14 3.35
N TYR A 76 -2.55 -7.35 4.66
CA TYR A 76 -2.29 -6.34 5.68
C TYR A 76 -0.91 -6.50 6.35
N THR A 77 -0.06 -7.38 5.82
CA THR A 77 1.29 -7.58 6.37
C THR A 77 2.22 -6.41 6.07
N ASN A 78 2.07 -5.83 4.88
CA ASN A 78 2.87 -4.72 4.38
C ASN A 78 1.97 -3.66 3.76
N ALA A 79 2.46 -2.42 3.73
CA ALA A 79 1.79 -1.31 3.08
C ALA A 79 2.80 -0.39 2.39
N ARG A 80 2.40 0.16 1.25
CA ARG A 80 3.10 1.27 0.60
C ARG A 80 2.76 2.56 1.36
N ILE A 81 3.78 3.31 1.75
CA ILE A 81 3.61 4.60 2.43
C ILE A 81 4.14 5.74 1.58
N SER A 82 3.50 6.89 1.70
CA SER A 82 3.86 8.11 0.96
C SER A 82 3.84 9.31 1.90
N PRO A 83 4.87 10.18 1.86
CA PRO A 83 4.86 11.41 2.64
C PRO A 83 3.80 12.42 2.18
N ILE A 84 3.50 12.48 0.88
CA ILE A 84 2.59 13.49 0.31
C ILE A 84 1.43 12.85 -0.46
N SER A 85 1.74 12.11 -1.53
CA SER A 85 0.70 11.55 -2.42
C SER A 85 1.16 10.23 -3.02
N LEU A 86 0.26 9.24 -2.95
CA LEU A 86 0.38 7.94 -3.56
C LEU A 86 -0.71 7.75 -4.62
N LYS A 87 -0.32 7.33 -5.82
CA LYS A 87 -1.24 7.12 -6.95
C LYS A 87 -1.00 5.77 -7.59
N TYR A 88 -2.07 5.03 -7.82
CA TYR A 88 -2.07 3.82 -8.63
C TYR A 88 -2.84 4.07 -9.92
N TYR A 89 -2.27 3.65 -11.05
CA TYR A 89 -2.88 3.81 -12.36
C TYR A 89 -3.18 2.44 -12.94
N GLY A 90 -4.42 2.21 -13.37
CA GLY A 90 -4.74 1.10 -14.26
C GLY A 90 -4.40 1.50 -15.70
N LEU A 91 -3.54 0.73 -16.36
CA LEU A 91 -3.11 0.99 -17.72
C LEU A 91 -3.97 0.19 -18.71
N CYS A 92 -4.18 0.75 -19.90
CA CYS A 92 -4.89 0.08 -21.00
C CYS A 92 -6.31 -0.38 -20.64
N LEU A 93 -6.98 0.32 -19.71
CA LEU A 93 -8.39 0.08 -19.39
C LEU A 93 -9.28 0.60 -20.53
N TYR A 94 -10.25 -0.23 -20.95
CA TYR A 94 -11.26 0.18 -21.92
C TYR A 94 -12.33 1.04 -21.26
N ASN A 95 -13.03 1.86 -22.05
CA ASN A 95 -14.17 2.61 -21.53
C ASN A 95 -15.24 1.64 -21.02
N GLY A 96 -15.67 1.81 -19.78
CA GLY A 96 -16.64 0.92 -19.15
C GLY A 96 -16.81 1.19 -17.67
N LEU A 97 -17.66 0.38 -17.04
CA LEU A 97 -17.89 0.42 -15.59
C LEU A 97 -16.86 -0.45 -14.88
N TYR A 98 -16.23 0.10 -13.86
CA TYR A 98 -15.23 -0.58 -13.05
C TYR A 98 -15.64 -0.60 -11.58
N THR A 99 -15.43 -1.75 -10.95
CA THR A 99 -15.56 -1.89 -9.49
C THR A 99 -14.17 -1.72 -8.88
N VAL A 100 -13.98 -0.66 -8.10
CA VAL A 100 -12.75 -0.43 -7.35
C VAL A 100 -12.93 -0.93 -5.92
N LYS A 101 -12.05 -1.82 -5.46
CA LYS A 101 -12.00 -2.31 -4.09
C LYS A 101 -10.68 -1.89 -3.45
N LEU A 102 -10.78 -1.21 -2.30
CA LEU A 102 -9.61 -0.75 -1.54
C LEU A 102 -9.59 -1.46 -0.19
N TYR A 103 -8.41 -1.96 0.17
CA TYR A 103 -8.17 -2.69 1.41
C TYR A 103 -7.31 -1.83 2.33
N PHE A 104 -7.90 -1.28 3.39
CA PHE A 104 -7.21 -0.45 4.37
C PHE A 104 -7.19 -1.13 5.74
N ALA A 105 -6.05 -1.02 6.42
CA ALA A 105 -5.87 -1.37 7.82
C ALA A 105 -4.79 -0.46 8.43
N GLU A 106 -4.91 -0.17 9.72
CA GLU A 106 -3.78 0.38 10.48
C GLU A 106 -2.95 -0.78 11.02
N ILE A 107 -1.66 -0.77 10.73
CA ILE A 107 -0.76 -1.90 10.98
C ILE A 107 0.51 -1.47 11.74
N VAL A 108 0.73 -0.17 11.90
CA VAL A 108 1.92 0.42 12.54
C VAL A 108 1.54 1.12 13.85
N ILE A 109 0.49 1.95 13.82
CA ILE A 109 0.04 2.75 14.96
C ILE A 109 -0.89 1.90 15.83
N SER A 110 -0.41 1.52 17.02
CA SER A 110 -1.16 0.80 18.03
C SER A 110 -1.86 1.75 19.01
N ASN A 111 -3.08 1.40 19.41
CA ASN A 111 -3.76 2.01 20.57
C ASN A 111 -3.43 1.22 21.84
N ASP A 112 -2.16 0.92 22.08
CA ASP A 112 -1.79 0.23 23.31
C ASP A 112 -2.01 1.14 24.53
N LYS A 113 -2.29 0.53 25.68
CA LYS A 113 -2.55 1.26 26.93
C LYS A 113 -1.33 2.06 27.42
N ASN A 114 -0.17 1.86 26.80
CA ASN A 114 1.09 2.48 27.14
C ASN A 114 1.40 3.73 26.29
N PHE A 115 0.51 4.12 25.36
CA PHE A 115 0.72 5.23 24.43
C PHE A 115 2.04 5.11 23.65
N SER A 116 2.49 3.90 23.36
CA SER A 116 3.79 3.68 22.70
C SER A 116 3.80 4.16 21.25
N SER A 117 2.63 4.30 20.63
CA SER A 117 2.45 4.97 19.35
C SER A 117 1.45 6.12 19.47
N LEU A 118 1.95 7.35 19.39
CA LEU A 118 1.14 8.56 19.32
C LEU A 118 1.12 8.99 17.86
N GLY A 119 0.02 8.73 17.15
CA GLY A 119 -0.08 9.12 15.75
C GLY A 119 -1.49 9.00 15.21
N ASN A 120 -1.85 9.90 14.30
CA ASN A 120 -3.08 9.82 13.52
C ASN A 120 -2.70 9.87 12.04
N ARG A 121 -3.29 9.00 11.22
CA ARG A 121 -3.18 9.05 9.75
C ARG A 121 -4.53 9.46 9.17
N ILE A 122 -4.59 10.67 8.63
CA ILE A 122 -5.78 11.20 7.95
C ILE A 122 -5.39 11.45 6.51
N PHE A 123 -6.17 10.92 5.57
CA PHE A 123 -5.93 11.09 4.14
C PHE A 123 -7.26 11.10 3.37
N ASN A 124 -7.22 11.62 2.16
CA ASN A 124 -8.34 11.59 1.23
C ASN A 124 -8.07 10.58 0.11
N VAL A 125 -9.13 9.96 -0.39
CA VAL A 125 -9.09 9.03 -1.53
C VAL A 125 -9.82 9.66 -2.70
N TYR A 126 -9.16 9.70 -3.85
CA TYR A 126 -9.71 10.17 -5.11
C TYR A 126 -9.62 9.06 -6.16
N ILE A 127 -10.70 8.84 -6.90
CA ILE A 127 -10.80 7.83 -7.98
C ILE A 127 -11.23 8.58 -9.24
N GLN A 128 -10.56 8.34 -10.37
CA GLN A 128 -10.78 9.00 -11.66
C GLN A 128 -11.08 7.98 -12.76
#